data_AF-A0A1L8F072-F1
#
_entry.id   AF-A0A1L8F072-F1
#
_cell.length_a   1.000
_cell.length_b   1.000
_cell.length_c   1.000
_cell.angle_alpha   90.00
_cell.angle_beta   90.00
_cell.angle_gamma   90.00
#
_symmetry.space_group_name_H-M   'P 1'
#
loop_
_entity.id
_entity.type
_entity.pdbx_description
1 polymer ?
#
loop_
_entity_poly.entity_id
_entity_poly.type
_entity_poly.pdbx_seq_one_letter_code
_entity_poly.pdbx_strand_id
1 'polypeptide(L)'
;MRCRIYKRKVIILTLVVVACGLALWSSGRQKKNGFVQEVEIDRFQNKGHISPAARKWSNESLSNKEQKTKVDNMTLVYRSVVFQWNFDQAIRNVDKINRPQDDVVVVVQVHNRPEFLRRLLDSLGKSKGIENVLLVFSHDYWSPEINQIIASVHFCQVLQIFFPFSIQLYPNEFPGHDPKDCPRDIQKKDAVQLGCINAGYPDSFGHYREAKFSQTKHHWWWKLQFVWDKLKVLKEHNGLVLFIEEDHYLSPDFYHILKKMWNKKNEECPDCDVLCLGTYAHVSFADKADKVEVKTWRSTEHNMGMAMNKETYKTLTACSETFCTYDDYNWDWSLQYLTVNCLPKFWKVMVPEVPRIYHIGDCGLHHNKPCRPTTESAKLEALFTSSQRDLFPENIAISRRYTMAALSPHVKNGGWGDIRDHELCKSYHRLQ
;
A
#
# COMPACT_ATOMS: atom_id res chain seq x y z
N MET A 1 -12.50 44.85 -45.89
CA MET A 1 -13.42 43.92 -45.18
C MET A 1 -13.25 44.11 -43.68
N ARG A 2 -14.37 44.23 -42.95
CA ARG A 2 -14.43 44.72 -41.56
C ARG A 2 -14.05 43.62 -40.55
N CYS A 3 -13.09 43.91 -39.67
CA CYS A 3 -12.82 43.14 -38.46
C CYS A 3 -13.90 43.42 -37.40
N ARG A 4 -14.86 42.52 -37.26
CA ARG A 4 -15.88 42.52 -36.20
C ARG A 4 -16.09 41.10 -35.68
N ILE A 5 -15.17 40.58 -34.87
CA ILE A 5 -15.37 39.51 -33.87
C ILE A 5 -14.13 39.58 -32.98
N TYR A 6 -14.16 40.30 -31.85
CA TYR A 6 -13.22 40.09 -30.72
C TYR A 6 -13.58 40.91 -29.46
N LYS A 7 -14.52 41.87 -29.53
CA LYS A 7 -14.90 42.69 -28.36
C LYS A 7 -15.80 42.00 -27.32
N ARG A 8 -16.56 40.96 -27.69
CA ARG A 8 -17.51 40.28 -26.76
C ARG A 8 -16.84 39.32 -25.77
N LYS A 9 -15.72 38.68 -26.14
CA LYS A 9 -15.04 37.71 -25.29
C LYS A 9 -14.15 38.37 -24.22
N VAL A 10 -13.58 39.54 -24.52
CA VAL A 10 -12.74 40.29 -23.57
C VAL A 10 -13.58 40.90 -22.44
N ILE A 11 -14.80 41.37 -22.73
CA ILE A 11 -15.70 41.97 -21.73
C ILE A 11 -16.26 40.90 -20.75
N ILE A 12 -16.51 39.68 -21.23
CA ILE A 12 -16.97 38.57 -20.37
C ILE A 12 -15.84 38.13 -19.44
N LEU A 13 -14.59 38.10 -19.93
CA LEU A 13 -13.44 37.72 -19.11
C LEU A 13 -13.16 38.74 -17.99
N THR A 14 -13.30 40.05 -18.25
CA THR A 14 -13.14 41.09 -17.21
C THR A 14 -14.27 41.09 -16.18
N LEU A 15 -15.51 40.78 -16.57
CA LEU A 15 -16.63 40.70 -15.62
C LEU A 15 -16.52 39.50 -14.67
N VAL A 16 -16.01 38.37 -15.13
CA VAL A 16 -15.81 37.17 -14.28
C VAL A 16 -14.68 37.40 -13.26
N VAL A 17 -13.60 38.09 -13.64
CA VAL A 17 -12.49 38.41 -12.73
C VAL A 17 -12.92 39.41 -11.63
N VAL A 18 -13.77 40.38 -11.95
CA VAL A 18 -14.31 41.34 -10.96
C VAL A 18 -15.31 40.67 -10.01
N ALA A 19 -16.13 39.73 -10.50
CA ALA A 19 -17.06 38.98 -9.66
C ALA A 19 -16.34 38.04 -8.67
N CYS A 20 -15.24 37.39 -9.09
CA CYS A 20 -14.43 36.56 -8.21
C CYS A 20 -13.63 37.38 -7.17
N GLY A 21 -13.19 38.58 -7.53
CA GLY A 21 -12.48 39.49 -6.60
C GLY A 21 -13.38 40.05 -5.48
N LEU A 22 -14.67 40.27 -5.75
CA LEU A 22 -15.62 40.78 -4.75
C LEU A 22 -16.18 39.68 -3.82
N ALA A 23 -16.25 38.43 -4.28
CA ALA A 23 -16.69 37.30 -3.47
C ALA A 23 -15.65 36.87 -2.41
N LEU A 24 -14.37 37.13 -2.64
CA LEU A 24 -13.28 36.83 -1.70
C LEU A 24 -13.10 37.91 -0.62
N TRP A 25 -13.74 39.08 -0.75
CA TRP A 25 -13.61 40.19 0.21
C TRP A 25 -14.75 40.22 1.25
N SER A 26 -15.81 39.41 1.09
CA SER A 26 -17.01 39.50 1.94
C SER A 26 -17.15 38.41 3.02
N SER A 27 -16.25 37.41 3.11
CA SER A 27 -16.35 36.37 4.16
C SER A 27 -15.39 36.53 5.34
N GLY A 28 -14.64 37.64 5.42
CA GLY A 28 -13.73 37.93 6.51
C GLY A 28 -14.29 38.97 7.49
N ARG A 29 -15.17 38.56 8.42
CA ARG A 29 -15.35 39.15 9.78
C ARG A 29 -16.64 38.65 10.44
N GLN A 30 -16.52 37.81 11.46
CA GLN A 30 -17.29 37.99 12.71
C GLN A 30 -16.47 37.47 13.90
N LYS A 31 -16.26 38.37 14.86
CA LYS A 31 -15.62 38.18 16.18
C LYS A 31 -16.56 37.42 17.12
N LYS A 32 -15.99 36.67 18.08
CA LYS A 32 -16.25 36.90 19.50
C LYS A 32 -15.18 36.29 20.41
N ASN A 33 -14.79 37.12 21.38
CA ASN A 33 -13.86 36.85 22.47
C ASN A 33 -14.37 35.73 23.38
N GLY A 34 -13.45 34.85 23.80
CA GLY A 34 -13.61 33.95 24.94
C GLY A 34 -12.26 33.86 25.65
N PHE A 35 -12.14 34.57 26.76
CA PHE A 35 -11.00 34.55 27.66
C PHE A 35 -11.03 33.24 28.46
N VAL A 36 -10.02 32.37 28.34
CA VAL A 36 -9.71 31.34 29.36
C VAL A 36 -8.19 31.13 29.41
N GLN A 37 -7.63 31.73 30.46
CA GLN A 37 -6.48 31.36 31.30
C GLN A 37 -5.72 30.07 30.94
N GLU A 38 -4.44 30.23 30.55
CA GLU A 38 -3.43 29.17 30.61
C GLU A 38 -3.13 28.82 32.06
N VAL A 39 -3.22 27.52 32.37
CA VAL A 39 -2.76 26.94 33.63
C VAL A 39 -1.31 26.50 33.42
N GLU A 40 -0.39 27.33 33.89
CA GLU A 40 1.03 27.01 34.05
C GLU A 40 1.21 26.42 35.46
N ILE A 41 1.66 25.16 35.57
CA ILE A 41 1.97 24.52 36.85
C ILE A 41 3.50 24.50 37.04
N ASP A 42 3.91 25.30 38.03
CA ASP A 42 5.05 25.23 38.92
C ASP A 42 6.41 24.71 38.42
N ARG A 43 7.32 25.68 38.22
CA ARG A 43 8.75 25.51 38.47
C ARG A 43 9.09 26.05 39.87
N PHE A 44 9.61 25.17 40.71
CA PHE A 44 10.22 25.51 42.00
C PHE A 44 11.36 26.52 41.85
N GLN A 45 11.29 27.55 42.69
CA GLN A 45 12.33 28.54 42.92
C GLN A 45 13.58 27.89 43.53
N ASN A 46 14.76 28.29 43.06
CA ASN A 46 15.91 28.43 43.94
C ASN A 46 16.69 29.69 43.56
N LYS A 47 16.75 30.62 44.52
CA LYS A 47 17.52 31.87 44.46
C LYS A 47 19.01 31.58 44.64
N GLY A 48 19.85 32.23 43.84
CA GLY A 48 21.30 32.26 44.05
C GLY A 48 21.93 33.39 43.24
N HIS A 49 22.64 34.27 43.94
CA HIS A 49 23.17 35.57 43.50
C HIS A 49 24.11 35.58 42.29
N ILE A 50 24.10 36.72 41.58
CA ILE A 50 25.10 37.16 40.58
C ILE A 50 26.32 37.75 41.28
N SER A 51 27.53 37.36 40.86
CA SER A 51 28.66 38.29 40.63
C SER A 51 29.73 37.67 39.70
N PRO A 52 30.49 38.49 38.95
CA PRO A 52 31.19 38.05 37.73
C PRO A 52 32.71 37.96 37.91
N ALA A 53 33.36 36.90 37.40
CA ALA A 53 34.79 36.95 37.10
C ALA A 53 35.27 35.81 36.18
N ALA A 54 36.17 36.21 35.28
CA ALA A 54 37.26 35.41 34.68
C ALA A 54 36.93 34.41 33.55
N ARG A 55 37.18 34.87 32.32
CA ARG A 55 37.61 34.03 31.18
C ARG A 55 38.88 33.26 31.55
N LYS A 56 38.89 31.95 31.30
CA LYS A 56 40.10 31.19 30.96
C LYS A 56 39.77 30.11 29.93
N TRP A 57 40.56 30.13 28.87
CA TRP A 57 40.62 29.11 27.82
C TRP A 57 41.07 27.77 28.40
N SER A 58 40.45 26.69 27.96
CA SER A 58 41.05 25.35 27.95
C SER A 58 40.59 24.62 26.68
N ASN A 59 41.53 24.44 25.76
CA ASN A 59 41.44 23.47 24.68
C ASN A 59 41.50 22.07 25.30
N GLU A 60 40.41 21.32 25.23
CA GLU A 60 40.47 19.86 25.35
C GLU A 60 39.86 19.24 24.10
N SER A 61 40.72 18.49 23.41
CA SER A 61 40.41 17.64 22.28
C SER A 61 39.34 16.62 22.67
N LEU A 62 38.12 16.81 22.18
CA LEU A 62 37.08 15.79 22.23
C LEU A 62 37.42 14.69 21.22
N SER A 63 37.95 13.59 21.73
CA SER A 63 38.00 12.31 21.02
C SER A 63 36.56 11.92 20.63
N ASN A 64 36.28 11.85 19.33
CA ASN A 64 35.06 11.26 18.79
C ASN A 64 34.98 9.79 19.23
N LYS A 65 34.28 9.52 20.34
CA LYS A 65 33.75 8.19 20.59
C LYS A 65 32.54 8.03 19.68
N GLU A 66 32.70 7.26 18.60
CA GLU A 66 31.56 6.71 17.87
C GLU A 66 30.66 5.97 18.86
N GLN A 67 29.58 6.63 19.24
CA GLN A 67 28.56 6.07 20.09
C GLN A 67 27.79 5.06 19.23
N LYS A 68 28.27 3.80 19.21
CA LYS A 68 27.53 2.69 18.60
C LYS A 68 26.12 2.70 19.19
N THR A 69 25.13 2.99 18.36
CA THR A 69 23.72 3.02 18.74
C THR A 69 23.38 1.66 19.34
N LYS A 70 23.11 1.62 20.65
CA LYS A 70 22.76 0.36 21.34
C LYS A 70 21.40 -0.07 20.83
N VAL A 71 21.36 -1.14 20.03
CA VAL A 71 20.10 -1.75 19.58
C VAL A 71 19.32 -2.17 20.83
N ASP A 72 18.06 -1.74 20.92
CA ASP A 72 17.19 -2.11 22.04
C ASP A 72 16.98 -3.63 22.10
N ASN A 73 16.87 -4.16 23.31
CA ASN A 73 16.74 -5.61 23.52
C ASN A 73 15.49 -6.16 22.80
N MET A 74 14.40 -5.39 22.74
CA MET A 74 13.18 -5.81 22.04
C MET A 74 13.36 -5.91 20.53
N THR A 75 14.15 -5.02 19.91
CA THR A 75 14.44 -5.09 18.47
C THR A 75 15.15 -6.40 18.12
N LEU A 76 16.12 -6.84 18.92
CA LEU A 76 16.82 -8.11 18.72
C LEU A 76 15.89 -9.32 18.88
N VAL A 77 14.97 -9.25 19.87
CA VAL A 77 13.94 -10.28 20.05
C VAL A 77 13.03 -10.35 18.82
N TYR A 78 12.52 -9.22 18.31
CA TYR A 78 11.67 -9.23 17.12
C TYR A 78 12.38 -9.72 15.86
N ARG A 79 13.66 -9.36 15.66
CA ARG A 79 14.46 -9.93 14.55
C ARG A 79 14.53 -11.46 14.63
N SER A 80 14.76 -11.99 15.83
CA SER A 80 14.83 -13.45 16.07
C SER A 80 13.48 -14.13 15.83
N VAL A 81 12.40 -13.54 16.33
CA VAL A 81 11.04 -14.02 16.12
C VAL A 81 10.68 -14.03 14.64
N VAL A 82 10.90 -12.92 13.93
CA VAL A 82 10.60 -12.81 12.50
C VAL A 82 11.35 -13.85 11.68
N PHE A 83 12.65 -14.04 11.96
CA PHE A 83 13.45 -15.08 11.31
C PHE A 83 12.85 -16.47 11.53
N GLN A 84 12.56 -16.84 12.79
CA GLN A 84 12.05 -18.15 13.14
C GLN A 84 10.68 -18.42 12.50
N TRP A 85 9.76 -17.47 12.54
CA TRP A 85 8.42 -17.61 11.94
C TRP A 85 8.47 -17.80 10.43
N ASN A 86 9.30 -17.01 9.74
CA ASN A 86 9.50 -17.15 8.29
C ASN A 86 10.18 -18.46 7.90
N PHE A 87 11.03 -19.01 8.77
CA PHE A 87 11.67 -20.29 8.56
C PHE A 87 10.70 -21.46 8.80
N ASP A 88 9.97 -21.44 9.91
CA ASP A 88 9.07 -22.52 10.32
C ASP A 88 7.87 -22.63 9.39
N GLN A 89 7.28 -21.49 9.00
CA GLN A 89 6.09 -21.41 8.15
C GLN A 89 4.94 -22.28 8.67
N ALA A 90 4.71 -22.23 9.98
CA ALA A 90 3.67 -23.04 10.62
C ALA A 90 2.27 -22.66 10.08
N ILE A 91 1.62 -23.62 9.44
CA ILE A 91 0.26 -23.47 8.93
C ILE A 91 -0.73 -23.92 10.00
N ARG A 92 -1.69 -23.06 10.30
CA ARG A 92 -2.74 -23.31 11.28
C ARG A 92 -3.96 -23.94 10.63
N ASN A 93 -4.75 -24.62 11.45
CA ASN A 93 -6.01 -25.29 11.09
C ASN A 93 -5.85 -26.49 10.13
N VAL A 94 -4.62 -26.96 9.91
CA VAL A 94 -4.32 -28.12 9.03
C VAL A 94 -5.01 -29.41 9.49
N ASP A 95 -5.18 -29.61 10.80
CA ASP A 95 -5.80 -30.81 11.36
C ASP A 95 -7.32 -30.83 11.19
N LYS A 96 -7.94 -29.67 10.97
CA LYS A 96 -9.41 -29.50 10.92
C LYS A 96 -9.92 -29.23 9.51
N ILE A 97 -9.09 -28.64 8.67
CA ILE A 97 -9.46 -28.16 7.35
C ILE A 97 -8.47 -28.72 6.34
N ASN A 98 -8.95 -29.58 5.46
CA ASN A 98 -8.19 -30.05 4.31
C ASN A 98 -8.55 -29.20 3.09
N ARG A 99 -7.53 -28.70 2.39
CA ARG A 99 -7.72 -27.78 1.25
C ARG A 99 -7.06 -28.32 -0.03
N PRO A 100 -7.59 -28.04 -1.24
CA PRO A 100 -7.01 -28.58 -2.47
C PRO A 100 -5.69 -27.88 -2.86
N GLN A 101 -4.60 -28.61 -3.04
CA GLN A 101 -3.24 -28.05 -3.24
C GLN A 101 -3.14 -26.83 -4.20
N ASP A 102 -3.79 -26.88 -5.36
CA ASP A 102 -3.72 -25.84 -6.39
C ASP A 102 -4.88 -24.83 -6.37
N ASP A 103 -5.70 -24.83 -5.32
CA ASP A 103 -6.75 -23.82 -5.13
C ASP A 103 -6.19 -22.45 -4.70
N VAL A 104 -7.02 -21.42 -4.72
CA VAL A 104 -6.63 -20.01 -4.51
C VAL A 104 -5.90 -19.81 -3.18
N VAL A 105 -4.79 -19.09 -3.25
CA VAL A 105 -4.07 -18.54 -2.08
C VAL A 105 -4.39 -17.05 -1.99
N VAL A 106 -4.72 -16.56 -0.80
CA VAL A 106 -4.96 -15.12 -0.57
C VAL A 106 -3.84 -14.57 0.30
N VAL A 107 -3.15 -13.53 -0.17
CA VAL A 107 -2.06 -12.86 0.53
C VAL A 107 -2.51 -11.47 0.95
N VAL A 108 -2.54 -11.22 2.26
CA VAL A 108 -2.93 -9.94 2.85
C VAL A 108 -1.67 -9.16 3.24
N GLN A 109 -1.48 -7.95 2.72
CA GLN A 109 -0.50 -7.02 3.26
C GLN A 109 -1.07 -6.34 4.52
N VAL A 110 -0.42 -6.56 5.66
CA VAL A 110 -0.83 -6.08 6.98
C VAL A 110 0.23 -5.12 7.53
N HIS A 111 -0.22 -3.95 7.96
CA HIS A 111 0.62 -2.97 8.63
C HIS A 111 0.27 -2.92 10.12
N ASN A 112 -0.54 -1.94 10.55
CA ASN A 112 -0.91 -1.77 11.95
C ASN A 112 -2.31 -1.15 12.12
N ARG A 113 -3.29 -1.63 11.36
CA ARG A 113 -4.69 -1.16 11.46
C ARG A 113 -5.65 -2.27 11.90
N PRO A 114 -5.65 -2.65 13.19
CA PRO A 114 -6.40 -3.79 13.70
C PRO A 114 -7.92 -3.69 13.44
N GLU A 115 -8.51 -2.50 13.53
CA GLU A 115 -9.94 -2.29 13.25
C GLU A 115 -10.32 -2.64 11.81
N PHE A 116 -9.46 -2.32 10.84
CA PHE A 116 -9.66 -2.66 9.44
C PHE A 116 -9.48 -4.15 9.21
N LEU A 117 -8.42 -4.73 9.78
CA LEU A 117 -8.16 -6.17 9.71
C LEU A 117 -9.33 -6.99 10.26
N ARG A 118 -9.96 -6.57 11.36
CA ARG A 118 -11.19 -7.21 11.88
C ARG A 118 -12.30 -7.23 10.83
N ARG A 119 -12.55 -6.11 10.14
CA ARG A 119 -13.57 -6.05 9.07
C ARG A 119 -13.22 -6.91 7.87
N LEU A 120 -11.95 -6.97 7.48
CA LEU A 120 -11.48 -7.90 6.45
C LEU A 120 -11.80 -9.35 6.85
N LEU A 121 -11.43 -9.77 8.07
CA LEU A 121 -11.72 -11.13 8.57
C LEU A 121 -13.21 -11.42 8.69
N ASP A 122 -14.02 -10.44 9.12
CA ASP A 122 -15.48 -10.56 9.16
C ASP A 122 -16.03 -10.88 7.76
N SER A 123 -15.52 -10.21 6.71
CA SER A 123 -15.93 -10.43 5.32
C SER A 123 -15.47 -11.79 4.78
N LEU A 124 -14.22 -12.18 5.06
CA LEU A 124 -13.66 -13.46 4.64
C LEU A 124 -14.39 -14.64 5.29
N GLY A 125 -14.68 -14.56 6.60
CA GLY A 125 -15.40 -15.59 7.33
C GLY A 125 -16.85 -15.80 6.87
N LYS A 126 -17.45 -14.81 6.20
CA LYS A 126 -18.79 -14.89 5.58
C LYS A 126 -18.76 -15.39 4.14
N SER A 127 -17.58 -15.54 3.53
CA SER A 127 -17.44 -15.88 2.12
C SER A 127 -17.58 -17.39 1.90
N LYS A 128 -18.39 -17.78 0.92
CA LYS A 128 -18.65 -19.21 0.65
C LYS A 128 -17.46 -19.85 -0.06
N GLY A 129 -17.01 -21.01 0.44
CA GLY A 129 -15.90 -21.76 -0.13
C GLY A 129 -14.52 -21.35 0.42
N ILE A 130 -14.48 -20.42 1.38
CA ILE A 130 -13.26 -19.90 1.99
C ILE A 130 -12.42 -20.98 2.67
N GLU A 131 -13.04 -22.07 3.12
CA GLU A 131 -12.36 -23.22 3.71
C GLU A 131 -11.33 -23.87 2.77
N ASN A 132 -11.48 -23.67 1.45
CA ASN A 132 -10.54 -24.17 0.45
C ASN A 132 -9.33 -23.25 0.27
N VAL A 133 -9.32 -22.05 0.83
CA VAL A 133 -8.26 -21.06 0.64
C VAL A 133 -7.14 -21.23 1.67
N LEU A 134 -5.89 -21.04 1.25
CA LEU A 134 -4.81 -20.71 2.17
C LEU A 134 -4.74 -19.19 2.33
N LEU A 135 -4.92 -18.71 3.55
CA LEU A 135 -4.84 -17.29 3.88
C LEU A 135 -3.46 -16.97 4.48
N VAL A 136 -2.66 -16.19 3.75
CA VAL A 136 -1.32 -15.76 4.14
C VAL A 136 -1.38 -14.30 4.58
N PHE A 137 -1.03 -14.01 5.83
CA PHE A 137 -0.85 -12.65 6.31
C PHE A 137 0.63 -12.27 6.25
N SER A 138 0.94 -11.20 5.52
CA SER A 138 2.28 -10.64 5.37
C SER A 138 2.39 -9.37 6.18
N HIS A 139 3.23 -9.38 7.20
CA HIS A 139 3.33 -8.32 8.21
C HIS A 139 4.60 -7.50 8.07
N ASP A 140 4.54 -6.18 8.16
CA ASP A 140 5.72 -5.35 8.39
C ASP A 140 5.79 -4.78 9.82
N TYR A 141 4.85 -5.15 10.68
CA TYR A 141 4.80 -4.74 12.07
C TYR A 141 4.34 -5.89 12.97
N TRP A 142 5.16 -6.26 13.95
CA TRP A 142 4.79 -7.20 15.00
C TRP A 142 3.90 -6.50 16.03
N SER A 143 2.65 -6.95 16.13
CA SER A 143 1.67 -6.46 17.10
C SER A 143 0.96 -7.64 17.78
N PRO A 144 1.00 -7.73 19.12
CA PRO A 144 0.24 -8.74 19.85
C PRO A 144 -1.27 -8.69 19.55
N GLU A 145 -1.83 -7.50 19.34
CA GLU A 145 -3.25 -7.35 19.01
C GLU A 145 -3.57 -7.96 17.64
N ILE A 146 -2.78 -7.64 16.62
CA ILE A 146 -2.94 -8.19 15.26
C ILE A 146 -2.76 -9.70 15.26
N ASN A 147 -1.74 -10.20 15.95
CA ASN A 147 -1.50 -11.63 16.07
C ASN A 147 -2.68 -12.34 16.75
N GLN A 148 -3.29 -11.73 17.77
CA GLN A 148 -4.47 -12.27 18.43
C GLN A 148 -5.71 -12.25 17.53
N ILE A 149 -5.90 -11.19 16.73
CA ILE A 149 -6.97 -11.08 15.73
C ILE A 149 -6.87 -12.22 14.72
N ILE A 150 -5.71 -12.40 14.10
CA ILE A 150 -5.48 -13.49 13.14
C ILE A 150 -5.60 -14.85 13.84
N ALA A 151 -5.23 -14.93 15.13
CA ALA A 151 -5.38 -16.16 15.88
C ALA A 151 -6.82 -16.61 16.15
N SER A 152 -7.81 -15.75 15.96
CA SER A 152 -9.21 -16.14 16.02
C SER A 152 -9.73 -16.84 14.75
N VAL A 153 -8.96 -16.83 13.66
CA VAL A 153 -9.38 -17.41 12.38
C VAL A 153 -9.39 -18.94 12.46
N HIS A 154 -10.57 -19.51 12.25
CA HIS A 154 -10.84 -20.96 12.34
C HIS A 154 -11.59 -21.52 11.12
N PHE A 155 -11.89 -20.68 10.13
CA PHE A 155 -12.69 -21.04 8.95
C PHE A 155 -11.86 -21.45 7.71
N CYS A 156 -10.54 -21.25 7.73
CA CYS A 156 -9.63 -21.68 6.66
C CYS A 156 -8.21 -21.94 7.21
N GLN A 157 -7.31 -22.48 6.37
CA GLN A 157 -5.90 -22.61 6.74
C GLN A 157 -5.22 -21.24 6.73
N VAL A 158 -4.36 -20.98 7.73
CA VAL A 158 -3.71 -19.68 7.92
C VAL A 158 -2.21 -19.81 8.06
N LEU A 159 -1.47 -18.92 7.40
CA LEU A 159 -0.03 -18.75 7.55
C LEU A 159 0.30 -17.28 7.82
N GLN A 160 1.26 -17.00 8.69
CA GLN A 160 1.80 -15.65 8.89
C GLN A 160 3.26 -15.62 8.44
N ILE A 161 3.62 -14.57 7.70
CA ILE A 161 4.99 -14.25 7.27
C ILE A 161 5.29 -12.79 7.63
N PHE A 162 6.54 -12.46 7.84
CA PHE A 162 6.96 -11.16 8.36
C PHE A 162 8.05 -10.56 7.49
N PHE A 163 7.82 -9.37 6.96
CA PHE A 163 8.80 -8.60 6.20
C PHE A 163 10.03 -8.33 7.07
N PRO A 164 11.20 -8.91 6.76
CA PRO A 164 12.34 -8.94 7.66
C PRO A 164 13.18 -7.66 7.63
N PHE A 165 12.75 -6.64 6.88
CA PHE A 165 13.45 -5.36 6.75
C PHE A 165 12.51 -4.17 7.06
N SER A 166 11.57 -4.35 7.99
CA SER A 166 10.68 -3.27 8.41
C SER A 166 11.37 -2.25 9.31
N ILE A 167 10.80 -1.05 9.40
CA ILE A 167 11.29 0.03 10.26
C ILE A 167 11.26 -0.39 11.74
N GLN A 168 10.31 -1.24 12.15
CA GLN A 168 10.26 -1.76 13.51
C GLN A 168 11.51 -2.60 13.86
N LEU A 169 12.04 -3.33 12.89
CA LEU A 169 13.23 -4.16 13.05
C LEU A 169 14.53 -3.37 12.91
N TYR A 170 14.51 -2.23 12.21
CA TYR A 170 15.68 -1.38 11.97
C TYR A 170 15.36 0.09 12.25
N PRO A 171 15.03 0.49 13.49
CA PRO A 171 14.49 1.84 13.75
C PRO A 171 15.50 2.97 13.53
N ASN A 172 16.80 2.69 13.76
CA ASN A 172 17.88 3.70 13.82
C ASN A 172 18.99 3.46 12.78
N GLU A 173 18.72 2.65 11.77
CA GLU A 173 19.64 2.31 10.69
C GLU A 173 18.81 1.99 9.44
N PHE A 174 19.39 2.07 8.25
CA PHE A 174 18.69 1.69 7.03
C PHE A 174 18.19 0.23 7.12
N PRO A 175 16.93 -0.08 6.74
CA PRO A 175 15.95 0.76 6.04
C PRO A 175 15.01 1.59 6.92
N GLY A 176 15.17 1.68 8.23
CA GLY A 176 14.53 2.73 9.02
C GLY A 176 15.20 4.08 8.82
N HIS A 177 15.16 4.91 9.85
CA HIS A 177 15.76 6.24 9.80
C HIS A 177 17.17 6.19 10.39
N ASP A 178 18.18 6.35 9.54
CA ASP A 178 19.55 6.52 10.03
C ASP A 178 19.74 7.98 10.50
N PRO A 179 20.30 8.23 11.69
CA PRO A 179 20.58 9.59 12.15
C PRO A 179 21.45 10.44 11.22
N LYS A 180 22.16 9.81 10.27
CA LYS A 180 22.99 10.48 9.25
C LYS A 180 22.27 10.69 7.92
N ASP A 181 21.00 10.29 7.80
CA ASP A 181 20.17 10.57 6.62
C ASP A 181 19.99 12.09 6.45
N CYS A 182 19.93 12.53 5.19
CA CYS A 182 19.62 13.91 4.88
C CYS A 182 18.15 14.23 5.28
N PRO A 183 17.88 15.38 5.91
CA PRO A 183 16.51 15.85 6.11
C PRO A 183 15.76 15.91 4.78
N ARG A 184 14.49 15.53 4.77
CA ARG A 184 13.68 15.41 3.54
C ARG A 184 13.81 16.61 2.59
N ASP A 185 13.62 17.81 3.12
CA ASP A 185 13.45 19.03 2.33
C ASP A 185 14.72 19.90 2.27
N ILE A 186 15.87 19.40 2.75
CA ILE A 186 17.14 20.14 2.65
C ILE A 186 17.55 20.27 1.18
N GLN A 187 18.06 21.44 0.76
CA GLN A 187 18.54 21.59 -0.61
C GLN A 187 19.79 20.75 -0.85
N LYS A 188 19.96 20.23 -2.08
CA LYS A 188 21.10 19.37 -2.43
C LYS A 188 22.46 19.99 -2.10
N LYS A 189 22.63 21.29 -2.34
CA LYS A 189 23.88 22.00 -2.01
C LYS A 189 24.19 21.91 -0.52
N ASP A 190 23.18 22.15 0.33
CA ASP A 190 23.32 22.15 1.78
C ASP A 190 23.47 20.73 2.32
N ALA A 191 22.81 19.74 1.70
CA ALA A 191 22.98 18.31 2.00
C ALA A 191 24.42 17.84 1.79
N VAL A 192 25.02 18.22 0.66
CA VAL A 192 26.41 17.90 0.32
C VAL A 192 27.36 18.58 1.30
N GLN A 193 27.08 19.83 1.69
CA GLN A 193 27.87 20.54 2.70
C GLN A 193 27.73 19.91 4.10
N LEU A 194 26.54 19.46 4.46
CA LEU A 194 26.25 18.75 5.71
C LEU A 194 26.96 17.38 5.75
N GLY A 195 27.21 16.77 4.60
CA GLY A 195 27.84 15.45 4.50
C GLY A 195 26.93 14.30 4.94
N CYS A 196 25.60 14.48 4.84
CA CYS A 196 24.64 13.42 5.12
C CYS A 196 24.71 12.31 4.05
N ILE A 197 24.41 11.07 4.45
CA ILE A 197 24.87 9.86 3.72
C ILE A 197 24.23 9.67 2.34
N ASN A 198 23.03 10.21 2.12
CA ASN A 198 22.30 10.11 0.85
C ASN A 198 22.26 11.43 0.07
N ALA A 199 23.11 12.42 0.38
CA ALA A 199 23.15 13.73 -0.29
C ALA A 199 23.31 13.68 -1.83
N GLY A 200 23.93 12.61 -2.34
CA GLY A 200 24.10 12.36 -3.77
C GLY A 200 22.81 11.93 -4.49
N TYR A 201 21.80 11.47 -3.76
CA TYR A 201 20.69 10.66 -4.27
C TYR A 201 19.30 11.18 -3.82
N PRO A 202 18.95 12.46 -4.08
CA PRO A 202 17.56 12.91 -3.93
C PRO A 202 16.67 12.28 -5.00
N ASP A 203 15.35 12.32 -4.79
CA ASP A 203 14.36 11.98 -5.80
C ASP A 203 14.30 13.01 -6.94
N SER A 204 13.46 12.74 -7.94
CA SER A 204 13.26 13.60 -9.12
C SER A 204 12.74 15.00 -8.79
N PHE A 205 12.28 15.23 -7.56
CA PHE A 205 11.77 16.50 -7.06
C PHE A 205 12.73 17.19 -6.08
N GLY A 206 13.91 16.60 -5.84
CA GLY A 206 14.93 17.16 -4.96
C GLY A 206 14.72 16.84 -3.47
N HIS A 207 13.81 15.93 -3.13
CA HIS A 207 13.58 15.50 -1.75
C HIS A 207 14.39 14.24 -1.40
N TYR A 208 14.75 14.11 -0.13
CA TYR A 208 15.39 12.89 0.40
C TYR A 208 14.37 11.91 0.97
N ARG A 209 14.84 10.67 1.09
CA ARG A 209 14.09 9.52 1.59
C ARG A 209 13.45 9.76 2.96
N GLU A 210 12.20 9.32 3.10
CA GLU A 210 11.55 9.08 4.39
C GLU A 210 11.19 7.60 4.52
N ALA A 211 11.75 6.93 5.53
CA ALA A 211 11.64 5.47 5.70
C ALA A 211 10.20 4.95 5.64
N LYS A 212 9.26 5.64 6.31
CA LYS A 212 7.83 5.28 6.38
C LYS A 212 7.15 5.23 5.00
N PHE A 213 7.57 6.06 4.05
CA PHE A 213 7.01 6.06 2.70
C PHE A 213 7.62 4.97 1.83
N SER A 214 8.89 4.62 2.05
CA SER A 214 9.54 3.52 1.34
C SER A 214 9.05 2.12 1.76
N GLN A 215 8.60 1.95 3.01
CA GLN A 215 8.29 0.61 3.54
C GLN A 215 7.22 -0.14 2.73
N THR A 216 6.16 0.53 2.27
CA THR A 216 5.04 -0.12 1.57
C THR A 216 5.50 -0.79 0.27
N LYS A 217 6.32 -0.11 -0.55
CA LYS A 217 6.83 -0.68 -1.81
C LYS A 217 7.84 -1.80 -1.55
N HIS A 218 8.69 -1.66 -0.55
CA HIS A 218 9.58 -2.73 -0.10
C HIS A 218 8.82 -3.99 0.31
N HIS A 219 7.86 -3.83 1.23
CA HIS A 219 7.02 -4.93 1.71
C HIS A 219 6.27 -5.58 0.55
N TRP A 220 5.73 -4.77 -0.38
CA TRP A 220 4.97 -5.30 -1.50
C TRP A 220 5.81 -6.19 -2.42
N TRP A 221 7.02 -5.74 -2.76
CA TRP A 221 7.92 -6.48 -3.65
C TRP A 221 8.53 -7.70 -2.96
N TRP A 222 8.91 -7.57 -1.68
CA TRP A 222 9.41 -8.70 -0.89
C TRP A 222 8.36 -9.80 -0.76
N LYS A 223 7.12 -9.47 -0.36
CA LYS A 223 6.08 -10.49 -0.12
C LYS A 223 5.69 -11.21 -1.40
N LEU A 224 5.68 -10.50 -2.53
CA LEU A 224 5.42 -11.10 -3.84
C LEU A 224 6.43 -12.22 -4.12
N GLN A 225 7.72 -11.96 -3.93
CA GLN A 225 8.76 -12.96 -4.15
C GLN A 225 8.77 -14.05 -3.08
N PHE A 226 8.60 -13.68 -1.81
CA PHE A 226 8.59 -14.65 -0.70
C PHE A 226 7.47 -15.69 -0.87
N VAL A 227 6.28 -15.25 -1.26
CA VAL A 227 5.13 -16.14 -1.48
C VAL A 227 5.41 -17.14 -2.60
N TRP A 228 5.93 -16.69 -3.74
CA TRP A 228 6.13 -17.56 -4.90
C TRP A 228 7.39 -18.42 -4.83
N ASP A 229 8.48 -17.91 -4.23
CA ASP A 229 9.78 -18.58 -4.24
C ASP A 229 10.12 -19.29 -2.92
N LYS A 230 9.60 -18.82 -1.78
CA LYS A 230 10.08 -19.23 -0.45
C LYS A 230 9.05 -19.98 0.39
N LEU A 231 7.75 -19.87 0.08
CA LEU A 231 6.75 -20.65 0.80
C LEU A 231 6.80 -22.13 0.41
N LYS A 232 7.11 -22.97 1.39
CA LYS A 232 7.25 -24.43 1.22
C LYS A 232 5.97 -25.05 0.67
N VAL A 233 4.82 -24.59 1.17
CA VAL A 233 3.49 -25.07 0.75
C VAL A 233 3.14 -24.69 -0.70
N LEU A 234 3.79 -23.67 -1.27
CA LEU A 234 3.52 -23.20 -2.64
C LEU A 234 4.56 -23.61 -3.66
N LYS A 235 5.53 -24.46 -3.28
CA LYS A 235 6.64 -24.87 -4.15
C LYS A 235 6.16 -25.39 -5.51
N GLU A 236 5.16 -26.27 -5.50
CA GLU A 236 4.55 -26.88 -6.68
C GLU A 236 3.16 -26.32 -7.01
N HIS A 237 2.81 -25.14 -6.47
CA HIS A 237 1.51 -24.54 -6.68
C HIS A 237 1.35 -23.99 -8.10
N ASN A 238 0.27 -24.38 -8.77
CA ASN A 238 -0.08 -23.98 -10.15
C ASN A 238 -1.34 -23.10 -10.24
N GLY A 239 -1.95 -22.79 -9.09
CA GLY A 239 -3.15 -21.96 -9.01
C GLY A 239 -2.88 -20.46 -9.02
N LEU A 240 -3.87 -19.72 -8.52
CA LEU A 240 -3.83 -18.27 -8.41
C LEU A 240 -3.44 -17.84 -7.00
N VAL A 241 -2.58 -16.82 -6.93
CA VAL A 241 -2.35 -16.04 -5.72
C VAL A 241 -3.04 -14.69 -5.88
N LEU A 242 -3.98 -14.39 -4.98
CA LEU A 242 -4.73 -13.14 -4.88
C LEU A 242 -4.09 -12.23 -3.83
N PHE A 243 -3.69 -11.02 -4.22
CA PHE A 243 -3.08 -10.03 -3.34
C PHE A 243 -4.11 -8.97 -2.90
N ILE A 244 -4.26 -8.79 -1.59
CA ILE A 244 -5.17 -7.81 -0.95
C ILE A 244 -4.47 -7.08 0.20
N GLU A 245 -5.12 -6.07 0.76
CA GLU A 245 -4.63 -5.24 1.87
C GLU A 245 -5.58 -5.32 3.08
N GLU A 246 -5.10 -4.97 4.27
CA GLU A 246 -5.82 -5.08 5.54
C GLU A 246 -7.12 -4.25 5.62
N ASP A 247 -7.30 -3.24 4.77
CA ASP A 247 -8.48 -2.37 4.68
C ASP A 247 -9.35 -2.65 3.45
N HIS A 248 -9.21 -3.83 2.87
CA HIS A 248 -10.19 -4.37 1.94
C HIS A 248 -11.34 -5.07 2.66
N TYR A 249 -12.49 -5.14 1.98
CA TYR A 249 -13.66 -5.90 2.37
C TYR A 249 -14.16 -6.69 1.15
N LEU A 250 -14.36 -8.01 1.29
CA LEU A 250 -14.73 -8.86 0.16
C LEU A 250 -16.24 -9.16 0.14
N SER A 251 -16.80 -9.33 -1.06
CA SER A 251 -18.17 -9.80 -1.22
C SER A 251 -18.28 -11.29 -0.86
N PRO A 252 -19.46 -11.78 -0.44
CA PRO A 252 -19.64 -13.18 -0.06
C PRO A 252 -19.33 -14.20 -1.18
N ASP A 253 -19.39 -13.75 -2.45
CA ASP A 253 -19.19 -14.56 -3.65
C ASP A 253 -17.81 -14.35 -4.32
N PHE A 254 -16.88 -13.62 -3.70
CA PHE A 254 -15.60 -13.26 -4.35
C PHE A 254 -14.84 -14.48 -4.87
N TYR A 255 -14.77 -15.55 -4.07
CA TYR A 255 -14.05 -16.78 -4.40
C TYR A 255 -14.73 -17.52 -5.56
N HIS A 256 -16.06 -17.58 -5.55
CA HIS A 256 -16.86 -18.16 -6.63
C HIS A 256 -16.63 -17.42 -7.96
N ILE A 257 -16.66 -16.09 -7.93
CA ILE A 257 -16.44 -15.24 -9.10
C ILE A 257 -15.01 -15.36 -9.59
N LEU A 258 -14.00 -15.35 -8.71
CA LEU A 258 -12.60 -15.50 -9.09
C LEU A 258 -12.35 -16.80 -9.86
N LYS A 259 -12.91 -17.93 -9.39
CA LYS A 259 -12.80 -19.22 -10.09
C LYS A 259 -13.48 -19.18 -11.46
N LYS A 260 -14.66 -18.57 -11.56
CA LYS A 260 -15.33 -18.41 -12.86
C LYS A 260 -14.56 -17.51 -13.81
N MET A 261 -13.97 -16.42 -13.30
CA MET A 261 -13.10 -15.54 -14.07
C MET A 261 -11.86 -16.27 -14.56
N TRP A 262 -11.25 -17.12 -13.73
CA TRP A 262 -10.11 -17.93 -14.15
C TRP A 262 -10.45 -18.89 -15.29
N ASN A 263 -11.58 -19.61 -15.18
CA ASN A 263 -12.05 -20.48 -16.27
C ASN A 263 -12.35 -19.66 -17.54
N LYS A 264 -13.07 -18.55 -17.40
CA LYS A 264 -13.40 -17.66 -18.52
C LYS A 264 -12.16 -17.06 -19.18
N LYS A 265 -11.12 -16.75 -18.39
CA LYS A 265 -9.80 -16.34 -18.89
C LYS A 265 -9.19 -17.43 -19.75
N ASN A 266 -9.17 -18.67 -19.27
CA ASN A 266 -8.56 -19.79 -20.01
C ASN A 266 -9.32 -20.13 -21.30
N GLU A 267 -10.65 -19.98 -21.29
CA GLU A 267 -11.51 -20.26 -22.45
C GLU A 267 -11.51 -19.12 -23.48
N GLU A 268 -11.64 -17.87 -23.05
CA GLU A 268 -11.99 -16.75 -23.93
C GLU A 268 -11.01 -15.56 -23.84
N CYS A 269 -10.08 -15.52 -22.89
CA CYS A 269 -9.07 -14.46 -22.81
C CYS A 269 -7.68 -15.03 -22.44
N PRO A 270 -7.12 -15.93 -23.26
CA PRO A 270 -5.83 -16.55 -22.95
C PRO A 270 -4.70 -15.51 -22.85
N ASP A 271 -4.87 -14.34 -23.48
CA ASP A 271 -3.97 -13.20 -23.48
C ASP A 271 -4.18 -12.20 -22.31
N CYS A 272 -5.20 -12.39 -21.46
CA CYS A 272 -5.34 -11.68 -20.19
C CYS A 272 -4.22 -12.13 -19.23
N ASP A 273 -3.54 -11.17 -18.60
CA ASP A 273 -2.35 -11.43 -17.79
C ASP A 273 -2.67 -11.54 -16.29
N VAL A 274 -3.62 -10.73 -15.83
CA VAL A 274 -4.05 -10.64 -14.43
C VAL A 274 -5.58 -10.60 -14.32
N LEU A 275 -6.10 -11.04 -13.18
CA LEU A 275 -7.50 -10.84 -12.80
C LEU A 275 -7.55 -9.82 -11.66
N CYS A 276 -8.54 -8.93 -11.64
CA CYS A 276 -8.79 -8.08 -10.49
C CYS A 276 -10.22 -8.27 -9.99
N LEU A 277 -10.41 -8.28 -8.67
CA LEU A 277 -11.74 -8.49 -8.09
C LEU A 277 -12.66 -7.27 -8.21
N GLY A 278 -12.15 -6.10 -8.56
CA GLY A 278 -13.00 -4.93 -8.74
C GLY A 278 -12.23 -3.67 -9.09
N THR A 279 -13.01 -2.60 -9.26
CA THR A 279 -12.53 -1.22 -9.35
C THR A 279 -13.15 -0.40 -8.23
N TYR A 280 -12.77 0.87 -8.10
CA TYR A 280 -13.35 1.80 -7.13
C TYR A 280 -14.78 2.28 -7.50
N ALA A 281 -15.36 1.78 -8.60
CA ALA A 281 -16.70 2.18 -9.03
C ALA A 281 -17.79 1.55 -8.14
N HIS A 282 -18.74 2.37 -7.68
CA HIS A 282 -19.96 1.88 -7.04
C HIS A 282 -21.02 1.59 -8.10
N VAL A 283 -21.26 0.31 -8.37
CA VAL A 283 -22.18 -0.18 -9.40
C VAL A 283 -23.26 -1.04 -8.75
N SER A 284 -24.51 -0.90 -9.21
CA SER A 284 -25.61 -1.78 -8.80
C SER A 284 -25.38 -3.21 -9.30
N PHE A 285 -25.80 -4.20 -8.52
CA PHE A 285 -25.71 -5.62 -8.90
C PHE A 285 -26.64 -5.99 -10.05
N ALA A 286 -27.79 -5.33 -10.16
CA ALA A 286 -28.82 -5.64 -11.15
C ALA A 286 -28.24 -5.62 -12.58
N ASP A 287 -28.49 -6.70 -13.33
CA ASP A 287 -28.07 -6.96 -14.72
C ASP A 287 -26.55 -6.98 -14.98
N LYS A 288 -25.73 -6.86 -13.94
CA LYS A 288 -24.26 -6.71 -14.05
C LYS A 288 -23.46 -7.69 -13.22
N ALA A 289 -24.08 -8.36 -12.25
CA ALA A 289 -23.38 -9.25 -11.34
C ALA A 289 -22.69 -10.43 -12.05
N ASP A 290 -23.21 -10.89 -13.18
CA ASP A 290 -22.65 -11.96 -14.01
C ASP A 290 -21.70 -11.44 -15.12
N LYS A 291 -21.40 -10.14 -15.15
CA LYS A 291 -20.59 -9.53 -16.22
C LYS A 291 -19.16 -9.24 -15.80
N VAL A 292 -18.25 -9.49 -16.72
CA VAL A 292 -16.84 -9.12 -16.61
C VAL A 292 -16.40 -8.34 -17.83
N GLU A 293 -15.44 -7.44 -17.64
CA GLU A 293 -14.84 -6.63 -18.68
C GLU A 293 -13.37 -7.00 -18.86
N VAL A 294 -12.88 -6.85 -20.08
CA VAL A 294 -11.45 -6.93 -20.39
C VAL A 294 -10.94 -5.52 -20.70
N LYS A 295 -9.95 -5.06 -19.93
CA LYS A 295 -9.36 -3.72 -19.99
C LYS A 295 -7.83 -3.77 -20.04
N THR A 296 -7.20 -2.65 -20.38
CA THR A 296 -5.79 -2.43 -20.07
C THR A 296 -5.67 -2.16 -18.57
N TRP A 297 -4.74 -2.83 -17.90
CA TRP A 297 -4.53 -2.65 -16.47
C TRP A 297 -4.10 -1.20 -16.15
N ARG A 298 -4.64 -0.65 -15.07
CA ARG A 298 -4.36 0.70 -14.57
C ARG A 298 -4.22 0.67 -13.06
N SER A 299 -3.18 1.27 -12.51
CA SER A 299 -2.94 1.35 -11.07
C SER A 299 -4.15 1.93 -10.33
N THR A 300 -4.67 3.06 -10.80
CA THR A 300 -5.78 3.80 -10.16
C THR A 300 -7.14 3.09 -10.21
N GLU A 301 -7.27 2.02 -10.98
CA GLU A 301 -8.53 1.30 -11.14
C GLU A 301 -8.43 -0.16 -10.69
N HIS A 302 -7.26 -0.80 -10.80
CA HIS A 302 -7.11 -2.26 -10.75
C HIS A 302 -6.03 -2.73 -9.75
N ASN A 303 -5.63 -1.89 -8.79
CA ASN A 303 -4.71 -2.26 -7.71
C ASN A 303 -5.40 -3.06 -6.58
N MET A 304 -6.72 -3.16 -6.55
CA MET A 304 -7.47 -3.92 -5.54
C MET A 304 -7.74 -5.37 -5.98
N GLY A 305 -7.25 -6.33 -5.19
CA GLY A 305 -7.57 -7.74 -5.38
C GLY A 305 -7.00 -8.31 -6.68
N MET A 306 -5.71 -8.07 -6.92
CA MET A 306 -5.01 -8.56 -8.10
C MET A 306 -4.62 -10.03 -7.90
N ALA A 307 -5.10 -10.90 -8.77
CA ALA A 307 -4.76 -12.31 -8.82
C ALA A 307 -3.90 -12.63 -10.04
N MET A 308 -2.86 -13.43 -9.83
CA MET A 308 -1.92 -13.85 -10.86
C MET A 308 -1.47 -15.30 -10.63
N ASN A 309 -1.03 -15.95 -11.71
CA ASN A 309 -0.40 -17.27 -11.64
C ASN A 309 1.14 -17.15 -11.63
N LYS A 310 1.82 -18.29 -11.50
CA LYS A 310 3.29 -18.37 -11.44
C LYS A 310 3.98 -17.81 -12.70
N GLU A 311 3.35 -17.95 -13.87
CA GLU A 311 3.88 -17.46 -15.14
C GLU A 311 3.88 -15.93 -15.22
N THR A 312 2.77 -15.30 -14.87
CA THR A 312 2.67 -13.84 -14.77
C THR A 312 3.67 -13.30 -13.74
N TYR A 313 3.81 -13.97 -12.60
CA TYR A 313 4.82 -13.62 -11.59
C TYR A 313 6.26 -13.67 -12.13
N LYS A 314 6.64 -14.73 -12.86
CA LYS A 314 7.98 -14.85 -13.46
C LYS A 314 8.25 -13.73 -14.47
N THR A 315 7.25 -13.41 -15.30
CA THR A 315 7.35 -12.30 -16.26
C THR A 315 7.52 -10.96 -15.55
N LEU A 316 6.81 -10.76 -14.44
CA LEU A 316 6.90 -9.55 -13.63
C LEU A 316 8.27 -9.40 -12.94
N THR A 317 8.79 -10.48 -12.34
CA THR A 317 10.07 -10.44 -11.62
C THR A 317 11.29 -10.33 -12.53
N ALA A 318 11.17 -10.65 -13.82
CA ALA A 318 12.18 -10.29 -14.81
C ALA A 318 12.43 -8.77 -14.89
N CYS A 319 11.45 -7.96 -14.47
CA CYS A 319 11.53 -6.50 -14.40
C CYS A 319 11.96 -5.95 -13.02
N SER A 320 12.60 -6.78 -12.17
CA SER A 320 13.02 -6.37 -10.82
C SER A 320 13.90 -5.12 -10.81
N GLU A 321 14.87 -5.03 -11.71
CA GLU A 321 15.75 -3.85 -11.80
C GLU A 321 14.93 -2.58 -12.02
N THR A 322 14.06 -2.58 -13.03
CA THR A 322 13.21 -1.44 -13.38
C THR A 322 12.24 -1.08 -12.25
N PHE A 323 11.62 -2.07 -11.60
CA PHE A 323 10.71 -1.82 -10.47
C PHE A 323 11.44 -1.14 -9.31
N CYS A 324 12.62 -1.67 -8.98
CA CYS A 324 13.40 -1.24 -7.84
C CYS A 324 14.13 0.09 -8.04
N THR A 325 14.36 0.54 -9.27
CA THR A 325 15.01 1.83 -9.55
C THR A 325 14.08 2.92 -10.06
N TYR A 326 12.83 2.58 -10.42
CA TYR A 326 11.85 3.59 -10.82
C TYR A 326 11.48 4.46 -9.61
N ASP A 327 11.69 5.78 -9.79
CA ASP A 327 11.52 6.79 -8.74
C ASP A 327 10.04 7.11 -8.47
N ASP A 328 9.36 6.12 -7.91
CA ASP A 328 8.02 6.20 -7.39
C ASP A 328 7.90 5.24 -6.20
N TYR A 329 7.62 5.77 -5.01
CA TYR A 329 7.48 4.96 -3.79
C TYR A 329 6.18 4.15 -3.74
N ASN A 330 5.27 4.33 -4.70
CA ASN A 330 4.05 3.54 -4.79
C ASN A 330 4.30 2.30 -5.64
N TRP A 331 3.95 1.13 -5.10
CA TRP A 331 4.16 -0.15 -5.79
C TRP A 331 3.31 -0.26 -7.06
N ASP A 332 2.07 0.24 -7.03
CA ASP A 332 1.10 0.16 -8.13
C ASP A 332 1.45 1.11 -9.28
N TRP A 333 1.88 2.35 -9.00
CA TRP A 333 2.44 3.24 -10.03
C TRP A 333 3.76 2.70 -10.60
N SER A 334 4.56 2.01 -9.79
CA SER A 334 5.73 1.30 -10.30
C SER A 334 5.32 0.17 -11.26
N LEU A 335 4.28 -0.61 -10.94
CA LEU A 335 3.73 -1.63 -11.86
C LEU A 335 3.19 -1.00 -13.16
N GLN A 336 2.46 0.12 -13.07
CA GLN A 336 1.98 0.88 -14.22
C GLN A 336 3.15 1.23 -15.16
N TYR A 337 4.27 1.71 -14.59
CA TYR A 337 5.47 2.00 -15.35
C TYR A 337 6.06 0.74 -16.03
N LEU A 338 6.09 -0.40 -15.34
CA LEU A 338 6.55 -1.67 -15.91
C LEU A 338 5.75 -2.11 -17.13
N THR A 339 4.42 -1.95 -17.11
CA THR A 339 3.54 -2.32 -18.25
C THR A 339 3.86 -1.59 -19.55
N VAL A 340 4.60 -0.48 -19.48
CA VAL A 340 4.94 0.35 -20.64
C VAL A 340 6.44 0.29 -20.97
N ASN A 341 7.30 0.04 -19.98
CA ASN A 341 8.76 0.23 -20.13
C ASN A 341 9.59 -1.03 -19.91
N CYS A 342 9.03 -2.14 -19.43
CA CYS A 342 9.80 -3.35 -19.19
C CYS A 342 9.08 -4.64 -19.59
N LEU A 343 7.80 -4.79 -19.23
CA LEU A 343 7.05 -5.99 -19.59
C LEU A 343 6.98 -6.14 -21.11
N PRO A 344 6.99 -7.38 -21.64
CA PRO A 344 6.99 -7.62 -23.09
C PRO A 344 5.72 -7.09 -23.77
N LYS A 345 4.65 -6.93 -23.00
CA LYS A 345 3.39 -6.29 -23.40
C LYS A 345 2.78 -5.62 -22.17
N PHE A 346 1.93 -4.61 -22.41
CA PHE A 346 1.09 -4.06 -21.36
C PHE A 346 0.13 -5.13 -20.83
N TRP A 347 -0.23 -5.05 -19.56
CA TRP A 347 -1.15 -6.00 -18.97
C TRP A 347 -2.58 -5.80 -19.45
N LYS A 348 -3.20 -6.92 -19.84
CA LYS A 348 -4.66 -7.03 -19.97
C LYS A 348 -5.23 -7.60 -18.67
N VAL A 349 -6.25 -6.94 -18.15
CA VAL A 349 -6.95 -7.33 -16.93
C VAL A 349 -8.37 -7.75 -17.26
N MET A 350 -8.81 -8.87 -16.69
CA MET A 350 -10.23 -9.20 -16.59
C MET A 350 -10.74 -8.82 -15.20
N VAL A 351 -11.84 -8.07 -15.14
CA VAL A 351 -12.39 -7.50 -13.90
C VAL A 351 -13.92 -7.57 -13.94
N PRO A 352 -14.62 -7.90 -12.85
CA PRO A 352 -16.08 -7.88 -12.84
C PRO A 352 -16.62 -6.45 -12.92
N GLU A 353 -17.77 -6.27 -13.58
CA GLU A 353 -18.44 -4.96 -13.62
C GLU A 353 -18.88 -4.51 -12.22
N VAL A 354 -19.30 -5.47 -11.40
CA VAL A 354 -19.64 -5.27 -10.00
C VAL A 354 -18.46 -5.74 -9.14
N PRO A 355 -17.79 -4.85 -8.38
CA PRO A 355 -16.66 -5.23 -7.54
C PRO A 355 -17.00 -6.32 -6.53
N ARG A 356 -16.07 -7.27 -6.35
CA ARG A 356 -16.08 -8.33 -5.32
C ARG A 356 -15.10 -8.01 -4.18
N ILE A 357 -14.47 -6.85 -4.27
CA ILE A 357 -13.57 -6.28 -3.28
C ILE A 357 -13.84 -4.78 -3.18
N TYR A 358 -13.77 -4.24 -1.98
CA TYR A 358 -14.08 -2.84 -1.68
C TYR A 358 -13.02 -2.29 -0.73
N HIS A 359 -12.59 -1.05 -0.97
CA HIS A 359 -11.70 -0.32 -0.07
C HIS A 359 -12.53 0.41 0.98
N ILE A 360 -12.38 0.04 2.25
CA ILE A 360 -13.07 0.70 3.36
C ILE A 360 -12.18 1.72 4.08
N GLY A 361 -10.90 1.80 3.70
CA GLY A 361 -9.86 2.60 4.32
C GLY A 361 -9.48 3.90 3.61
N ASP A 362 -10.43 4.60 2.98
CA ASP A 362 -10.25 5.89 2.27
C ASP A 362 -9.93 7.08 3.23
N CYS A 363 -8.91 6.88 4.06
CA CYS A 363 -8.49 7.70 5.19
C CYS A 363 -7.02 7.36 5.62
N GLY A 364 -6.24 6.73 4.74
CA GLY A 364 -4.87 6.26 4.99
C GLY A 364 -3.77 7.30 4.76
N LEU A 365 -2.57 6.84 4.35
CA LEU A 365 -1.34 7.64 4.17
C LEU A 365 -1.52 8.94 3.36
N HIS A 366 -2.56 9.01 2.52
CA HIS A 366 -2.83 10.14 1.61
C HIS A 366 -4.12 10.92 1.93
N HIS A 367 -4.86 10.58 2.99
CA HIS A 367 -6.19 11.15 3.27
C HIS A 367 -6.34 11.65 4.72
N ASN A 368 -6.73 12.91 4.88
CA ASN A 368 -6.88 13.56 6.20
C ASN A 368 -8.27 13.38 6.86
N LYS A 369 -9.13 12.48 6.34
CA LYS A 369 -10.50 12.28 6.86
C LYS A 369 -10.51 11.19 7.94
N PRO A 370 -11.38 11.29 8.96
CA PRO A 370 -11.48 10.24 9.97
C PRO A 370 -12.08 8.96 9.38
N CYS A 371 -11.34 7.85 9.53
CA CYS A 371 -11.78 6.51 9.17
C CYS A 371 -13.01 6.07 9.99
N ARG A 372 -14.03 5.50 9.34
CA ARG A 372 -15.16 4.83 10.01
C ARG A 372 -15.37 3.41 9.46
N PRO A 373 -14.44 2.47 9.70
CA PRO A 373 -14.49 1.11 9.13
C PRO A 373 -15.81 0.39 9.43
N THR A 374 -16.36 0.55 10.64
CA THR A 374 -17.66 -0.02 11.03
C THR A 374 -18.83 0.52 10.19
N THR A 375 -18.82 1.81 9.86
CA THR A 375 -19.88 2.41 9.04
C THR A 375 -19.80 1.96 7.59
N GLU A 376 -18.59 1.93 7.02
CA GLU A 376 -18.42 1.51 5.63
C GLU A 376 -18.69 0.01 5.44
N SER A 377 -18.22 -0.85 6.36
CA SER A 377 -18.54 -2.28 6.33
C SER A 377 -20.05 -2.54 6.48
N ALA A 378 -20.75 -1.83 7.37
CA ALA A 378 -22.21 -1.98 7.50
C ALA A 378 -22.99 -1.59 6.23
N LYS A 379 -22.53 -0.58 5.48
CA LYS A 379 -23.13 -0.23 4.17
C LYS A 379 -22.94 -1.36 3.15
N LEU A 380 -21.75 -1.98 3.12
CA LEU A 380 -21.47 -3.11 2.24
C LEU A 380 -22.31 -4.34 2.62
N GLU A 381 -22.46 -4.62 3.91
CA GLU A 381 -23.35 -5.69 4.39
C GLU A 381 -24.81 -5.47 3.97
N ALA A 382 -25.31 -4.24 4.10
CA ALA A 382 -26.65 -3.89 3.64
C ALA A 382 -26.79 -4.07 2.12
N LEU A 383 -25.78 -3.64 1.34
CA LEU A 383 -25.72 -3.85 -0.10
C LEU A 383 -25.81 -5.34 -0.46
N PHE A 384 -24.94 -6.17 0.10
CA PHE A 384 -24.94 -7.62 -0.19
C PHE A 384 -26.22 -8.30 0.27
N THR A 385 -26.83 -7.86 1.37
CA THR A 385 -28.12 -8.38 1.84
C THR A 385 -29.25 -8.02 0.86
N SER A 386 -29.23 -6.81 0.31
CA SER A 386 -30.22 -6.39 -0.69
C SER A 386 -30.02 -7.05 -2.06
N SER A 387 -28.81 -7.49 -2.38
CA SER A 387 -28.42 -8.09 -3.67
C SER A 387 -28.22 -9.61 -3.63
N GLN A 388 -28.77 -10.31 -2.63
CA GLN A 388 -28.58 -11.76 -2.44
C GLN A 388 -28.93 -12.60 -3.68
N ARG A 389 -29.93 -12.17 -4.46
CA ARG A 389 -30.38 -12.88 -5.68
C ARG A 389 -29.40 -12.76 -6.85
N ASP A 390 -28.54 -11.74 -6.83
CA ASP A 390 -27.57 -11.47 -7.89
C ASP A 390 -26.19 -12.03 -7.57
N LEU A 391 -25.93 -12.42 -6.31
CA LEU A 391 -24.71 -13.10 -5.89
C LEU A 391 -24.68 -14.54 -6.40
N PHE A 392 -23.47 -15.09 -6.57
CA PHE A 392 -23.24 -16.46 -7.02
C PHE A 392 -23.88 -16.81 -8.39
N PRO A 393 -23.69 -15.99 -9.43
CA PRO A 393 -24.24 -16.29 -10.75
C PRO A 393 -23.72 -17.64 -11.27
N GLU A 394 -24.58 -18.43 -11.91
CA GLU A 394 -24.23 -19.76 -12.44
C GLU A 394 -23.19 -19.68 -13.54
N ASN A 395 -23.25 -18.64 -14.37
CA ASN A 395 -22.31 -18.37 -15.46
C ASN A 395 -21.88 -16.91 -15.41
N ILE A 396 -20.73 -16.60 -16.00
CA ILE A 396 -20.31 -15.22 -16.23
C ILE A 396 -20.04 -15.01 -17.72
N ALA A 397 -20.21 -13.78 -18.19
CA ALA A 397 -19.97 -13.41 -19.58
C ALA A 397 -19.05 -12.19 -19.69
N ILE A 398 -18.17 -12.19 -20.69
CA ILE A 398 -17.40 -11.00 -21.05
C ILE A 398 -18.37 -10.04 -21.75
N SER A 399 -18.85 -9.01 -21.04
CA SER A 399 -19.79 -8.03 -21.58
C SER A 399 -19.11 -7.07 -22.55
N ARG A 400 -17.85 -6.71 -22.27
CA ARG A 400 -17.11 -5.75 -23.05
C ARG A 400 -15.61 -6.02 -23.09
N ARG A 401 -15.04 -5.87 -24.27
CA ARG A 401 -13.59 -5.77 -24.49
C ARG A 401 -13.28 -4.35 -24.93
N TYR A 402 -12.54 -3.63 -24.11
CA TYR A 402 -12.14 -2.26 -24.45
C TYR A 402 -11.04 -2.27 -25.52
N THR A 403 -10.93 -1.19 -26.29
CA THR A 403 -9.77 -1.03 -27.19
C THR A 403 -8.51 -0.94 -26.34
N MET A 404 -7.60 -1.88 -26.57
CA MET A 404 -6.38 -2.03 -25.78
C MET A 404 -5.30 -1.12 -26.33
N ALA A 405 -4.72 -0.28 -25.48
CA ALA A 405 -3.57 0.54 -25.82
C ALA A 405 -2.63 0.63 -24.64
N ALA A 406 -1.32 0.64 -24.90
CA ALA A 406 -0.35 1.01 -23.90
C ALA A 406 -0.71 2.40 -23.35
N LEU A 407 -0.68 2.55 -22.04
CA LEU A 407 -0.97 3.82 -21.39
C LEU A 407 0.27 4.69 -21.47
N SER A 408 0.08 6.01 -21.54
CA SER A 408 1.21 6.93 -21.41
C SER A 408 1.86 6.75 -20.03
N PRO A 409 3.20 6.83 -19.93
CA PRO A 409 3.89 6.77 -18.65
C PRO A 409 3.33 7.83 -17.70
N HIS A 410 3.05 7.43 -16.45
CA HIS A 410 2.65 8.37 -15.40
C HIS A 410 3.81 9.30 -15.04
N VAL A 411 3.47 10.52 -14.62
CA VAL A 411 4.44 11.43 -14.01
C VAL A 411 4.86 10.83 -12.68
N LYS A 412 6.16 10.64 -12.46
CA LYS A 412 6.70 10.08 -11.22
C LYS A 412 6.14 10.78 -9.99
N ASN A 413 5.84 10.04 -8.93
CA ASN A 413 5.51 10.61 -7.62
C ASN A 413 6.76 10.91 -6.76
N GLY A 414 7.95 10.43 -7.15
CA GLY A 414 9.19 10.63 -6.40
C GLY A 414 9.31 9.69 -5.21
N GLY A 415 10.02 10.12 -4.15
CA GLY A 415 10.16 9.39 -2.90
C GLY A 415 10.97 8.09 -2.97
N TRP A 416 11.57 7.76 -4.12
CA TRP A 416 12.31 6.51 -4.34
C TRP A 416 13.60 6.78 -5.13
N GLY A 417 14.30 7.87 -4.81
CA GLY A 417 15.59 8.24 -5.40
C GLY A 417 16.82 7.66 -4.70
N ASP A 418 16.67 7.16 -3.47
CA ASP A 418 17.77 6.67 -2.64
C ASP A 418 18.27 5.30 -3.11
N ILE A 419 19.55 5.22 -3.48
CA ILE A 419 20.14 3.98 -4.00
C ILE A 419 20.10 2.82 -3.00
N ARG A 420 20.02 3.10 -1.68
CA ARG A 420 19.92 2.04 -0.68
C ARG A 420 18.57 1.33 -0.77
N ASP A 421 17.48 2.07 -1.03
CA ASP A 421 16.17 1.49 -1.31
C ASP A 421 16.21 0.67 -2.61
N HIS A 422 16.93 1.13 -3.64
CA HIS A 422 17.08 0.38 -4.89
C HIS A 422 17.77 -0.97 -4.64
N GLU A 423 18.92 -0.96 -3.97
CA GLU A 423 19.72 -2.16 -3.75
C GLU A 423 19.05 -3.15 -2.78
N LEU A 424 18.39 -2.66 -1.72
CA LEU A 424 17.60 -3.53 -0.85
C LEU A 424 16.46 -4.19 -1.63
N CYS A 425 15.74 -3.43 -2.45
CA CYS A 425 14.65 -3.97 -3.26
C CYS A 425 15.12 -5.07 -4.23
N LYS A 426 16.27 -4.87 -4.89
CA LYS A 426 16.88 -5.85 -5.80
C LYS A 426 17.38 -7.11 -5.08
N SER A 427 17.73 -6.98 -3.80
CA SER A 427 18.31 -8.08 -3.03
C SER A 427 17.32 -9.19 -2.68
N TYR A 428 16.01 -8.93 -2.68
CA TYR A 428 15.00 -9.86 -2.16
C TYR A 428 15.01 -11.24 -2.84
N HIS A 429 15.32 -11.32 -4.13
CA HIS A 429 15.42 -12.62 -4.83
C HIS A 429 16.63 -13.45 -4.36
N ARG A 430 17.66 -12.78 -3.85
CA ARG A 430 18.95 -13.39 -3.47
C ARG A 430 19.06 -13.70 -1.99
N LEU A 431 18.36 -12.95 -1.14
CA LEU A 431 18.39 -13.13 0.31
C LEU A 431 17.55 -14.36 0.72
N GLN A 432 18.08 -15.15 1.65
CA GLN A 432 17.50 -16.40 2.15
C GLN A 432 16.81 -16.16 3.49
#